data_AF-A0A3P7KYS5-F1
#
_entry.id   AF-A0A3P7KYS5-F1
#
_cell.length_a   1.000
_cell.length_b   1.000
_cell.length_c   1.000
_cell.angle_alpha   90.00
_cell.angle_beta   90.00
_cell.angle_gamma   90.00
#
_symmetry.space_group_name_H-M   'P 1'
#
loop_
_entity.id
_entity.type
_entity.pdbx_description
1 polymer ?
#
loop_
_entity_poly.entity_id
_entity_poly.type
_entity_poly.pdbx_seq_one_letter_code
_entity_poly.pdbx_strand_id
1 'polypeptide(L)'
;MPTVESFRYPEPYPSNADCLWTVHVSEGYQVAVEIVYFHLEQHKDCIYDRVIFWEGIESGSPLATLCGSITKRQIVTKVSNEMIIRLYSDNSVQKSGFEITFVRELDECAMGTHQCEQRCVNTVGSFRCDCHVGYSLRPDGKTCESTCGGFIRAYSGSFASPNFPLQYPPSKNCVWEIEADEGYQIFLNFTTFSVEGMKTECAYDYVKIGESEKLCGDY
;
A
#
# COMPACT_ATOMS: atom_id res chain seq x y z
N MET A 1 18.92 6.82 6.70
CA MET A 1 18.08 6.32 7.81
C MET A 1 18.94 5.41 8.66
N PRO A 2 18.63 5.22 9.95
CA PRO A 2 19.35 4.25 10.78
C PRO A 2 19.28 2.84 10.17
N THR A 3 20.38 2.09 10.23
CA THR A 3 20.49 0.72 9.72
C THR A 3 20.81 -0.27 10.84
N VAL A 4 20.39 -1.52 10.64
CA VAL A 4 20.79 -2.70 11.39
C VAL A 4 21.43 -3.66 10.39
N GLU A 5 22.69 -4.00 10.63
CA GLU A 5 23.50 -4.78 9.71
C GLU A 5 24.04 -6.02 10.42
N SER A 6 24.14 -7.13 9.70
CA SER A 6 24.86 -8.30 10.17
C SER A 6 26.35 -7.97 10.35
N PHE A 7 27.00 -8.61 11.33
CA PHE A 7 28.40 -8.35 11.65
C PHE A 7 29.32 -8.53 10.42
N ARG A 8 30.10 -7.49 10.10
CA ARG A 8 31.00 -7.34 8.93
C ARG A 8 30.34 -7.13 7.57
N TYR A 9 29.03 -6.89 7.49
CA TYR A 9 28.37 -6.56 6.21
C TYR A 9 29.19 -5.53 5.39
N PRO A 10 29.44 -5.76 4.08
CA PRO A 10 28.89 -6.83 3.24
C PRO A 10 29.67 -8.17 3.23
N GLU A 11 30.71 -8.30 4.06
CA GLU A 11 31.46 -9.55 4.22
C GLU A 11 30.63 -10.62 4.92
N PRO A 12 30.98 -11.91 4.77
CA PRO A 12 30.22 -12.97 5.38
C PRO A 12 30.10 -12.85 6.90
N TYR A 13 28.89 -13.06 7.42
CA TYR A 13 28.66 -13.09 8.87
C TYR A 13 29.46 -14.24 9.54
N PRO A 14 29.73 -14.20 10.85
CA PRO A 14 30.45 -15.28 11.54
C PRO A 14 29.64 -16.58 11.60
N SER A 15 30.32 -17.73 11.61
CA SER A 15 29.72 -19.03 11.96
C SER A 15 29.40 -19.10 13.46
N ASN A 16 28.42 -19.92 13.85
CA ASN A 16 27.94 -20.08 15.23
C ASN A 16 27.57 -18.74 15.90
N ALA A 17 27.07 -17.78 15.12
CA ALA A 17 26.67 -16.48 15.61
C ALA A 17 25.30 -16.55 16.30
N ASP A 18 25.19 -15.82 17.41
CA ASP A 18 23.93 -15.50 18.08
C ASP A 18 23.96 -13.98 18.37
N CYS A 19 23.35 -13.20 17.48
CA CYS A 19 23.39 -11.74 17.53
C CYS A 19 21.99 -11.20 17.75
N LEU A 20 21.84 -10.32 18.74
CA LEU A 20 20.58 -9.71 19.14
C LEU A 20 20.65 -8.20 18.95
N TRP A 21 19.65 -7.64 18.27
CA TRP A 21 19.43 -6.20 18.17
C TRP A 21 18.04 -5.88 18.69
N THR A 22 17.92 -4.80 19.46
CA THR A 22 16.63 -4.25 19.88
C THR A 22 16.47 -2.87 19.27
N VAL A 23 15.41 -2.71 18.48
CA VAL A 23 15.03 -1.45 17.86
C VAL A 23 13.89 -0.84 18.67
N HIS A 24 14.12 0.35 19.21
CA HIS A 24 13.09 1.09 19.94
C HIS A 24 12.76 2.39 19.21
N VAL A 25 11.47 2.72 19.17
CA VAL A 25 10.97 4.02 18.74
C VAL A 25 10.20 4.69 19.89
N SER A 26 9.87 5.96 19.72
CA SER A 26 9.10 6.72 20.71
C SER A 26 7.76 6.05 21.03
N GLU A 27 7.30 6.20 22.28
CA GLU A 27 6.00 5.70 22.70
C GLU A 27 4.87 6.25 21.80
N GLY A 28 3.87 5.41 21.55
CA GLY A 28 2.75 5.72 20.65
C GLY A 28 3.01 5.46 19.17
N TYR A 29 4.19 4.96 18.80
CA TYR A 29 4.53 4.53 17.43
C TYR A 29 4.85 3.04 17.38
N GLN A 30 4.63 2.42 16.23
CA GLN A 30 5.11 1.08 15.91
C GLN A 30 6.52 1.13 15.28
N VAL A 31 7.22 0.00 15.28
CA VAL A 31 8.48 -0.16 14.55
C VAL A 31 8.18 -0.78 13.20
N ALA A 32 8.52 -0.08 12.12
CA ALA A 32 8.55 -0.66 10.79
C ALA A 32 10.00 -0.83 10.32
N VAL A 33 10.35 -2.05 9.92
CA VAL A 33 11.63 -2.37 9.31
C VAL A 33 11.45 -2.69 7.83
N GLU A 34 12.43 -2.29 7.03
CA GLU A 34 12.52 -2.60 5.62
C GLU A 34 13.85 -3.30 5.35
N ILE A 35 13.76 -4.49 4.77
CA ILE A 35 14.92 -5.25 4.31
C ILE A 35 15.42 -4.62 3.01
N VAL A 36 16.61 -4.01 3.08
CA VAL A 36 17.31 -3.40 1.93
C VAL A 36 18.13 -4.46 1.20
N TYR A 37 18.83 -5.30 1.96
CA TYR A 37 19.57 -6.43 1.44
C TYR A 37 19.45 -7.61 2.41
N PHE A 38 19.32 -8.82 1.87
CA PHE A 38 19.28 -10.03 2.69
C PHE A 38 19.72 -11.24 1.88
N HIS A 39 20.77 -11.90 2.37
CA HIS A 39 21.29 -13.14 1.83
C HIS A 39 21.90 -13.97 2.95
N LEU A 40 21.16 -14.98 3.37
CA LEU A 40 21.57 -16.03 4.32
C LEU A 40 21.61 -17.40 3.60
N GLU A 41 22.13 -18.42 4.28
CA GLU A 41 21.96 -19.80 3.83
C GLU A 41 20.48 -20.12 3.56
N GLN A 42 20.22 -20.81 2.44
CA GLN A 42 18.87 -21.12 2.02
C GLN A 42 18.43 -22.48 2.54
N HIS A 43 17.30 -22.50 3.24
CA HIS A 43 16.63 -23.73 3.67
C HIS A 43 15.12 -23.55 3.63
N LYS A 44 14.36 -24.60 3.30
CA LYS A 44 12.89 -24.54 3.18
C LYS A 44 12.22 -24.05 4.47
N ASP A 45 12.69 -24.55 5.60
CA ASP A 45 12.14 -24.25 6.93
C ASP A 45 13.09 -23.37 7.79
N CYS A 46 14.14 -22.79 7.18
CA CYS A 46 15.15 -21.94 7.86
C CYS A 46 15.74 -22.54 9.16
N ILE A 47 16.09 -23.84 9.14
CA ILE A 47 16.59 -24.55 10.33
C ILE A 47 18.09 -24.31 10.59
N TYR A 48 18.84 -23.94 9.55
CA TYR A 48 20.24 -23.53 9.64
C TYR A 48 20.31 -22.04 10.03
N ASP A 49 20.87 -21.21 9.16
CA ASP A 49 20.94 -19.77 9.37
C ASP A 49 19.56 -19.12 9.23
N ARG A 50 19.21 -18.27 10.20
CA ARG A 50 17.93 -17.55 10.22
C ARG A 50 18.02 -16.21 10.93
N VAL A 51 17.22 -15.26 10.47
CA VAL A 51 16.89 -14.04 11.21
C VAL A 51 15.45 -14.13 11.67
N ILE A 52 15.22 -13.92 12.97
CA ILE A 52 13.91 -13.92 13.60
C ILE A 52 13.56 -12.50 14.05
N PHE A 53 12.33 -12.09 13.79
CA PHE A 53 11.78 -10.79 14.17
C PHE A 53 10.69 -11.01 15.21
N TRP A 54 10.81 -10.36 16.35
CA TRP A 54 9.88 -10.45 17.47
C TRP A 54 9.31 -9.08 17.81
N GLU A 55 8.08 -9.08 18.33
CA GLU A 55 7.39 -7.87 18.77
C GLU A 55 7.57 -7.67 20.27
N GLY A 56 8.30 -6.63 20.67
CA GLY A 56 8.55 -6.22 22.06
C GLY A 56 9.37 -7.19 22.92
N ILE A 57 9.10 -8.50 22.84
CA ILE A 57 9.76 -9.56 23.61
C ILE A 57 9.92 -10.82 22.76
N GLU A 58 10.93 -11.63 23.05
CA GLU A 58 11.12 -12.96 22.45
C GLU A 58 10.14 -14.00 23.06
N SER A 59 8.83 -13.75 22.94
CA SER A 59 7.78 -14.62 23.46
C SER A 59 6.64 -14.81 22.47
N GLY A 60 6.09 -16.03 22.42
CA GLY A 60 4.97 -16.38 21.54
C GLY A 60 5.40 -16.75 20.13
N SER A 61 4.69 -16.23 19.11
CA SER A 61 5.01 -16.45 17.70
C SER A 61 5.78 -15.24 17.14
N PRO A 62 6.88 -15.45 16.41
CA PRO A 62 7.62 -14.36 15.79
C PRO A 62 6.81 -13.69 14.68
N LEU A 63 7.10 -12.41 14.40
CA LEU A 63 6.56 -11.67 13.26
C LEU A 63 7.04 -12.27 11.93
N ALA A 64 8.29 -12.73 11.89
CA ALA A 64 8.87 -13.45 10.77
C ALA A 64 10.08 -14.27 11.19
N THR A 65 10.30 -15.37 10.48
CA THR A 65 11.57 -16.13 10.46
C THR A 65 12.04 -16.22 9.02
N LEU A 66 13.22 -15.70 8.72
CA LEU A 66 13.72 -15.50 7.36
C LEU A 66 15.09 -16.13 7.13
N CYS A 67 15.31 -16.66 5.94
CA CYS A 67 16.58 -17.17 5.43
C CYS A 67 16.58 -17.11 3.89
N GLY A 68 17.69 -17.50 3.24
CA GLY A 68 17.84 -17.38 1.79
C GLY A 68 18.02 -15.93 1.31
N SER A 69 17.51 -15.59 0.12
CA SER A 69 17.64 -14.26 -0.49
C SER A 69 16.32 -13.50 -0.52
N ILE A 70 16.31 -12.24 -0.08
CA ILE A 70 15.12 -11.37 -0.06
C ILE A 70 15.51 -10.00 -0.62
N THR A 71 14.78 -9.53 -1.62
CA THR A 71 15.08 -8.26 -2.32
C THR A 71 14.31 -7.06 -1.77
N LYS A 72 13.13 -7.29 -1.17
CA LYS A 72 12.35 -6.25 -0.48
C LYS A 72 11.27 -6.87 0.39
N ARG A 73 11.25 -6.56 1.67
CA ARG A 73 10.18 -6.99 2.58
C ARG A 73 10.07 -6.01 3.74
N GLN A 74 8.84 -5.67 4.09
CA GLN A 74 8.52 -4.86 5.25
C GLN A 74 7.97 -5.74 6.37
N ILE A 75 8.36 -5.45 7.61
CA ILE A 75 7.84 -6.08 8.81
C ILE A 75 7.52 -4.95 9.78
N VAL A 76 6.31 -4.96 10.32
CA VAL A 76 5.82 -3.91 11.22
C VAL A 76 5.32 -4.58 12.50
N THR A 77 5.66 -4.01 13.66
CA THR A 77 5.02 -4.38 14.92
C THR A 77 3.55 -3.98 14.89
N LYS A 78 2.70 -4.65 15.66
CA LYS A 78 1.25 -4.36 15.66
C LYS A 78 0.93 -3.25 16.65
N VAL A 79 1.50 -3.36 17.85
CA VAL A 79 1.19 -2.51 19.00
C VAL A 79 2.44 -2.05 19.75
N SER A 80 3.54 -2.80 19.67
CA SER A 80 4.76 -2.44 20.39
C SER A 80 5.55 -1.35 19.69
N ASN A 81 6.18 -0.47 20.46
CA ASN A 81 7.19 0.48 20.01
C ASN A 81 8.60 -0.12 20.02
N GLU A 82 8.71 -1.45 20.13
CA GLU A 82 9.95 -2.19 20.20
C GLU A 82 9.91 -3.44 19.29
N MET A 83 11.00 -3.66 18.55
CA MET A 83 11.22 -4.85 17.75
C MET A 83 12.55 -5.48 18.09
N ILE A 84 12.55 -6.80 18.32
CA ILE A 84 13.77 -7.57 18.54
C ILE A 84 14.10 -8.33 17.26
N ILE A 85 15.35 -8.21 16.81
CA ILE A 85 15.88 -8.88 15.64
C ILE A 85 17.01 -9.79 16.11
N ARG A 86 16.95 -11.08 15.78
CA ARG A 86 17.95 -12.05 16.20
C ARG A 86 18.45 -12.89 15.04
N LEU A 87 19.76 -12.88 14.82
CA LEU A 87 20.45 -13.76 13.89
C LEU A 87 20.97 -14.99 14.62
N TYR A 88 20.63 -16.17 14.11
CA TYR A 88 21.30 -17.41 14.42
C TYR A 88 22.04 -17.90 13.18
N SER A 89 23.29 -18.31 13.34
CA SER A 89 24.00 -19.07 12.32
C SER A 89 24.52 -20.39 12.86
N ASP A 90 24.62 -21.38 11.98
CA ASP A 90 25.26 -22.66 12.31
C ASP A 90 26.78 -22.62 12.01
N ASN A 91 27.42 -23.79 12.02
CA ASN A 91 28.87 -23.90 11.90
C ASN A 91 29.40 -23.73 10.45
N SER A 92 28.54 -23.57 9.45
CA SER A 92 28.93 -23.56 8.03
C SER A 92 28.10 -22.61 7.16
N VAL A 93 28.48 -22.46 5.89
CA VAL A 93 27.71 -21.75 4.82
C VAL A 93 27.32 -20.29 5.14
N GLN A 94 28.27 -19.46 5.56
CA GLN A 94 27.99 -18.04 5.74
C GLN A 94 27.86 -17.32 4.40
N LYS A 95 26.93 -16.37 4.34
CA LYS A 95 26.65 -15.49 3.19
C LYS A 95 26.84 -14.04 3.60
N SER A 96 26.57 -13.11 2.69
CA SER A 96 26.77 -11.67 2.89
C SER A 96 25.93 -11.06 4.02
N GLY A 97 24.90 -11.74 4.51
CA GLY A 97 24.11 -11.29 5.65
C GLY A 97 23.00 -10.32 5.25
N PHE A 98 22.80 -9.25 6.01
CA PHE A 98 21.68 -8.35 5.80
C PHE A 98 21.99 -6.89 6.12
N GLU A 99 21.23 -6.01 5.47
CA GLU A 99 21.10 -4.59 5.75
C GLU A 99 19.61 -4.27 5.88
N ILE A 100 19.20 -3.77 7.04
CA ILE A 100 17.82 -3.47 7.38
C ILE A 100 17.75 -2.01 7.80
N THR A 101 16.85 -1.24 7.19
CA THR A 101 16.52 0.11 7.67
C THR A 101 15.27 0.07 8.55
N PHE A 102 15.14 1.01 9.48
CA PHE A 102 13.92 1.12 10.28
C PHE A 102 13.44 2.57 10.39
N VAL A 103 12.13 2.71 10.56
CA VAL A 103 11.43 3.96 10.82
C VAL A 103 10.36 3.75 11.89
N ARG A 104 9.98 4.84 12.55
CA ARG A 104 8.75 4.84 13.34
C ARG A 104 7.55 4.82 12.40
N GLU A 105 6.54 4.04 12.75
CA GLU A 105 5.30 3.86 12.00
C GLU A 105 4.12 4.36 12.82
N LEU A 106 3.16 4.99 12.13
CA LEU A 106 1.89 5.41 12.68
C LEU A 106 0.84 5.23 11.58
N ASP A 107 -0.26 4.54 11.84
CA ASP A 107 -1.36 4.48 10.86
C ASP A 107 -2.25 5.72 11.00
N GLU A 108 -1.88 6.82 10.33
CA GLU A 108 -2.64 8.07 10.40
C GLU A 108 -4.05 7.93 9.80
N CYS A 109 -4.25 6.95 8.92
CA CYS A 109 -5.55 6.64 8.34
C CYS A 109 -6.48 6.01 9.39
N ALA A 110 -6.00 5.01 10.13
CA ALA A 110 -6.76 4.39 11.20
C ALA A 110 -7.03 5.35 12.37
N MET A 111 -6.09 6.27 12.64
CA MET A 111 -6.26 7.29 13.68
C MET A 111 -7.13 8.49 13.26
N GLY A 112 -7.42 8.65 11.96
CA GLY A 112 -8.19 9.78 11.45
C GLY A 112 -7.47 11.14 11.56
N THR A 113 -6.14 11.15 11.68
CA THR A 113 -5.33 12.39 11.84
C THR A 113 -4.78 12.91 10.51
N HIS A 114 -5.03 12.21 9.40
CA HIS A 114 -4.42 12.41 8.09
C HIS A 114 -4.87 13.67 7.32
N GLN A 115 -6.05 14.24 7.59
CA GLN A 115 -6.58 15.46 6.91
C GLN A 115 -6.70 15.35 5.37
N CYS A 116 -6.78 14.14 4.82
CA CYS A 116 -7.06 13.94 3.40
C CYS A 116 -8.51 14.31 3.12
N GLU A 117 -8.76 15.02 2.02
CA GLU A 117 -10.13 15.40 1.64
C GLU A 117 -11.01 14.18 1.36
N GLN A 118 -10.44 13.16 0.70
CA GLN A 118 -11.18 11.98 0.26
C GLN A 118 -10.59 10.70 0.84
N ARG A 119 -9.53 10.13 0.23
CA ARG A 119 -8.98 8.84 0.63
C ARG A 119 -7.62 9.01 1.30
N CYS A 120 -7.43 8.30 2.41
CA CYS A 120 -6.11 8.11 3.03
C CYS A 120 -5.52 6.77 2.61
N VAL A 121 -4.22 6.74 2.31
CA VAL A 121 -3.46 5.53 2.05
C VAL A 121 -2.26 5.52 3.01
N ASN A 122 -2.29 4.60 3.98
CA ASN A 122 -1.19 4.44 4.92
C ASN A 122 0.05 3.88 4.18
N THR A 123 1.22 4.36 4.53
CA THR A 123 2.51 3.91 3.97
C THR A 123 3.51 3.72 5.10
N VAL A 124 4.60 2.97 4.87
CA VAL A 124 5.58 2.84 5.94
C VAL A 124 6.30 4.17 6.18
N GLY A 125 6.21 4.67 7.41
CA GLY A 125 6.78 5.90 7.93
C GLY A 125 5.98 7.17 7.63
N SER A 126 4.81 7.07 6.99
CA SER A 126 3.98 8.22 6.58
C SER A 126 2.61 7.76 6.08
N PHE A 127 1.76 8.69 5.66
CA PHE A 127 0.64 8.40 4.77
C PHE A 127 0.74 9.26 3.51
N ARG A 128 -0.13 8.97 2.54
CA ARG A 128 -0.43 9.88 1.44
C ARG A 128 -1.93 9.97 1.23
N CYS A 129 -2.38 11.12 0.75
CA CYS A 129 -3.76 11.26 0.29
C CYS A 129 -3.89 10.77 -1.13
N ASP A 130 -5.05 10.21 -1.42
CA ASP A 130 -5.48 9.79 -2.74
C ASP A 130 -6.89 10.32 -2.98
N CYS A 131 -7.28 10.40 -4.24
CA CYS A 131 -8.60 10.90 -4.62
C CYS A 131 -9.46 9.77 -5.18
N HIS A 132 -10.76 9.90 -5.02
CA HIS A 132 -11.71 9.07 -5.73
C HIS A 132 -11.58 9.30 -7.24
N VAL A 133 -12.01 8.31 -8.01
CA VAL A 133 -11.98 8.38 -9.47
C VAL A 133 -12.79 9.59 -9.94
N GLY A 134 -12.28 10.32 -10.93
CA GLY A 134 -12.81 11.62 -11.34
C GLY A 134 -12.24 12.80 -10.57
N TYR A 135 -11.23 12.59 -9.73
CA TYR A 135 -10.53 13.68 -9.07
C TYR A 135 -9.02 13.48 -9.20
N SER A 136 -8.28 14.58 -9.18
CA SER A 136 -6.82 14.55 -9.15
C SER A 136 -6.32 15.24 -7.89
N LEU A 137 -5.32 14.64 -7.23
CA LEU A 137 -4.70 15.23 -6.05
C LEU A 137 -4.05 16.57 -6.42
N ARG A 138 -4.38 17.62 -5.67
CA ARG A 138 -3.79 18.94 -5.85
C ARG A 138 -2.33 18.96 -5.41
N PRO A 139 -1.53 19.97 -5.83
CA PRO A 139 -0.14 20.11 -5.40
C PRO A 139 0.07 20.23 -3.88
N ASP A 140 -0.98 20.53 -3.12
CA ASP A 140 -0.92 20.52 -1.65
C ASP A 140 -0.85 19.10 -1.03
N GLY A 141 -1.04 18.06 -1.85
CA GLY A 141 -0.99 16.67 -1.45
C GLY A 141 -2.12 16.21 -0.54
N LYS A 142 -3.18 17.01 -0.38
CA LYS A 142 -4.31 16.73 0.55
C LYS A 142 -5.68 16.92 -0.07
N THR A 143 -5.86 17.96 -0.88
CA THR A 143 -7.15 18.29 -1.49
C THR A 143 -7.26 17.71 -2.89
N CYS A 144 -8.50 17.48 -3.32
CA CYS A 144 -8.83 16.82 -4.57
C CYS A 144 -9.48 17.83 -5.51
N GLU A 145 -8.87 18.04 -6.67
CA GLU A 145 -9.48 18.83 -7.73
C GLU A 145 -10.45 17.96 -8.52
N SER A 146 -11.66 18.47 -8.70
CA SER A 146 -12.67 17.92 -9.60
C SER A 146 -12.13 17.92 -11.04
N THR A 147 -11.54 16.79 -11.41
CA THR A 147 -11.31 16.40 -12.79
C THR A 147 -12.51 15.55 -13.20
N CYS A 148 -12.44 14.83 -14.31
CA CYS A 148 -13.46 13.83 -14.59
C CYS A 148 -12.88 12.72 -15.45
N GLY A 149 -13.31 11.48 -15.18
CA GLY A 149 -12.67 10.30 -15.76
C GLY A 149 -11.55 9.71 -14.92
N GLY A 150 -10.74 8.87 -15.54
CA GLY A 150 -9.61 8.17 -14.92
C GLY A 150 -9.62 6.66 -15.18
N PHE A 151 -8.58 5.98 -14.73
CA PHE A 151 -8.43 4.54 -14.88
C PHE A 151 -8.86 3.82 -13.59
N ILE A 152 -9.69 2.78 -13.73
CA ILE A 152 -10.29 2.02 -12.64
C ILE A 152 -9.82 0.57 -12.77
N ARG A 153 -9.01 0.14 -11.81
CA ARG A 153 -8.69 -1.28 -11.60
C ARG A 153 -9.02 -1.65 -10.17
N ALA A 154 -10.18 -2.29 -10.00
CA ALA A 154 -10.69 -2.71 -8.70
C ALA A 154 -11.59 -3.93 -8.87
N TYR A 155 -11.66 -4.78 -7.83
CA TYR A 155 -12.56 -5.93 -7.81
C TYR A 155 -14.05 -5.52 -7.82
N SER A 156 -14.36 -4.36 -7.24
CA SER A 156 -15.68 -3.73 -7.25
C SER A 156 -15.56 -2.27 -6.81
N GLY A 157 -16.59 -1.46 -7.07
CA GLY A 157 -16.63 -0.07 -6.64
C GLY A 157 -17.79 0.71 -7.26
N SER A 158 -17.85 2.00 -6.96
CA SER A 158 -18.75 2.96 -7.60
C SER A 158 -17.97 4.21 -8.02
N PHE A 159 -18.43 4.86 -9.07
CA PHE A 159 -17.94 6.15 -9.55
C PHE A 159 -19.12 6.99 -10.01
N ALA A 160 -18.94 8.30 -10.08
CA ALA A 160 -20.00 9.24 -10.42
C ALA A 160 -19.48 10.39 -11.29
N SER A 161 -20.40 11.17 -11.85
CA SER A 161 -20.08 12.43 -12.49
C SER A 161 -19.46 13.42 -11.47
N PRO A 162 -18.69 14.41 -11.94
CA PRO A 162 -18.05 15.35 -11.02
C PRO A 162 -19.08 16.11 -10.18
N ASN A 163 -18.74 16.39 -8.93
CA ASN A 163 -19.59 17.03 -7.92
C ASN A 163 -20.83 16.24 -7.46
N PHE A 164 -21.09 15.03 -7.96
CA PHE A 164 -22.22 14.22 -7.50
C PHE A 164 -22.23 14.08 -5.95
N PRO A 165 -23.37 14.30 -5.26
CA PRO A 165 -24.75 14.37 -5.79
C PRO A 165 -25.21 15.76 -6.26
N LEU A 166 -24.34 16.76 -6.29
CA LEU A 166 -24.63 18.08 -6.85
C LEU A 166 -24.58 18.04 -8.38
N GLN A 167 -25.02 19.13 -9.02
CA GLN A 167 -24.97 19.25 -10.48
C GLN A 167 -23.55 19.11 -11.01
N TYR A 168 -23.41 18.33 -12.07
CA TYR A 168 -22.16 18.20 -12.79
C TYR A 168 -21.80 19.52 -13.51
N PRO A 169 -20.51 19.87 -13.60
CA PRO A 169 -20.09 21.12 -14.22
C PRO A 169 -20.24 21.07 -15.76
N PRO A 170 -20.51 22.21 -16.41
CA PRO A 170 -20.68 22.27 -17.86
C PRO A 170 -19.36 22.04 -18.61
N SER A 171 -19.46 21.69 -19.89
CA SER A 171 -18.33 21.57 -20.83
C SER A 171 -17.22 20.59 -20.39
N LYS A 172 -17.60 19.50 -19.72
CA LYS A 172 -16.67 18.43 -19.37
C LYS A 172 -16.70 17.29 -20.39
N ASN A 173 -15.52 16.72 -20.66
CA ASN A 173 -15.36 15.49 -21.42
C ASN A 173 -14.67 14.47 -20.52
N CYS A 174 -15.44 13.50 -20.04
CA CYS A 174 -15.03 12.58 -18.99
C CYS A 174 -14.91 11.17 -19.55
N VAL A 175 -13.77 10.55 -19.35
CA VAL A 175 -13.51 9.19 -19.83
C VAL A 175 -13.05 8.34 -18.67
N TRP A 176 -13.86 7.35 -18.31
CA TRP A 176 -13.50 6.32 -17.33
C TRP A 176 -13.12 5.05 -18.08
N GLU A 177 -11.91 4.55 -17.83
CA GLU A 177 -11.42 3.29 -18.36
C GLU A 177 -11.42 2.26 -17.24
N ILE A 178 -12.10 1.12 -17.43
CA ILE A 178 -12.25 0.10 -16.40
C ILE A 178 -11.56 -1.17 -16.89
N GLU A 179 -10.60 -1.67 -16.11
CA GLU A 179 -9.89 -2.91 -16.37
C GLU A 179 -10.25 -3.94 -15.28
N ALA A 180 -10.81 -5.07 -15.70
CA ALA A 180 -10.95 -6.25 -14.86
C ALA A 180 -9.76 -7.19 -15.05
N ASP A 181 -9.41 -7.94 -14.01
CA ASP A 181 -8.38 -8.97 -14.11
C ASP A 181 -8.78 -10.06 -15.14
N GLU A 182 -7.78 -10.76 -15.68
CA GLU A 182 -7.99 -11.79 -16.70
C GLU A 182 -8.98 -12.87 -16.24
N GLY A 183 -9.95 -13.19 -17.10
CA GLY A 183 -11.01 -14.16 -16.81
C GLY A 183 -12.24 -13.59 -16.10
N TYR A 184 -12.24 -12.31 -15.71
CA TYR A 184 -13.38 -11.63 -15.11
C TYR A 184 -14.14 -10.75 -16.13
N GLN A 185 -15.42 -10.52 -15.86
CA GLN A 185 -16.29 -9.65 -16.66
C GLN A 185 -16.70 -8.42 -15.86
N ILE A 186 -16.80 -7.28 -16.54
CA ILE A 186 -17.24 -6.01 -15.94
C ILE A 186 -18.77 -5.95 -15.98
N PHE A 187 -19.38 -5.73 -14.83
CA PHE A 187 -20.81 -5.44 -14.69
C PHE A 187 -21.00 -4.00 -14.21
N LEU A 188 -21.83 -3.23 -14.92
CA LEU A 188 -22.15 -1.84 -14.59
C LEU A 188 -23.64 -1.69 -14.29
N ASN A 189 -23.96 -0.94 -13.24
CA ASN A 189 -25.32 -0.55 -12.91
C ASN A 189 -25.40 0.94 -12.58
N PHE A 190 -26.43 1.61 -13.09
CA PHE A 190 -26.76 2.96 -12.65
C PHE A 190 -27.57 2.88 -11.35
N THR A 191 -27.07 3.54 -10.30
CA THR A 191 -27.80 3.70 -9.04
C THR A 191 -28.60 4.99 -8.99
N THR A 192 -28.21 5.99 -9.78
CA THR A 192 -28.89 7.27 -9.99
C THR A 192 -28.53 7.76 -11.38
N PHE A 193 -29.50 8.26 -12.15
CA PHE A 193 -29.24 8.78 -13.48
C PHE A 193 -30.10 10.01 -13.77
N SER A 194 -29.44 11.15 -13.95
CA SER A 194 -30.07 12.42 -14.35
C SER A 194 -29.05 13.19 -15.19
N VAL A 195 -29.26 13.21 -16.51
CA VAL A 195 -28.37 13.82 -17.51
C VAL A 195 -29.20 14.59 -18.52
N GLU A 196 -28.83 15.84 -18.80
CA GLU A 196 -29.58 16.70 -19.72
C GLU A 196 -29.65 16.09 -21.13
N GLY A 197 -30.87 15.88 -21.64
CA GLY A 197 -31.05 15.48 -23.03
C GLY A 197 -32.50 15.29 -23.44
N MET A 198 -32.77 15.45 -24.73
CA MET A 198 -34.03 15.04 -25.34
C MET A 198 -33.99 13.53 -25.60
N LYS A 199 -35.07 12.83 -25.23
CA LYS A 199 -35.23 11.37 -25.10
C LYS A 199 -34.74 10.46 -26.24
N THR A 200 -34.31 10.99 -27.39
CA THR A 200 -33.93 10.18 -28.55
C THR A 200 -32.54 10.48 -29.13
N GLU A 201 -31.89 11.61 -28.81
CA GLU A 201 -30.61 11.97 -29.46
C GLU A 201 -29.48 12.34 -28.49
N CYS A 202 -29.82 12.70 -27.24
CA CYS A 202 -28.84 13.12 -26.22
C CYS A 202 -27.79 14.11 -26.79
N ALA A 203 -28.31 15.16 -27.42
CA ALA A 203 -27.52 16.13 -28.18
C ALA A 203 -26.76 17.14 -27.30
N TYR A 204 -27.21 17.33 -26.05
CA TYR A 204 -26.58 18.23 -25.07
C TYR A 204 -25.54 17.45 -24.27
N ASP A 205 -26.00 16.68 -23.29
CA ASP A 205 -25.15 15.83 -22.45
C ASP A 205 -25.50 14.36 -22.67
N TYR A 206 -24.51 13.49 -22.46
CA TYR A 206 -24.73 12.05 -22.58
C TYR A 206 -23.68 11.23 -21.82
N VAL A 207 -24.04 9.99 -21.49
CA VAL A 207 -23.12 8.92 -21.14
C VAL A 207 -23.09 7.90 -22.27
N LYS A 208 -21.90 7.44 -22.67
CA LYS A 208 -21.71 6.36 -23.66
C LYS A 208 -20.82 5.28 -23.04
N ILE A 209 -21.19 4.01 -23.21
CA ILE A 209 -20.42 2.86 -22.71
C ILE A 209 -19.84 2.12 -23.91
N GLY A 210 -18.54 2.25 -24.14
CA GLY A 210 -17.89 1.69 -25.34
C GLY A 210 -18.54 2.20 -26.63
N GLU A 211 -18.99 1.28 -27.48
CA GLU A 211 -19.67 1.58 -28.74
C GLU A 211 -21.21 1.58 -28.64
N SER A 212 -21.77 1.71 -27.43
CA SER A 212 -23.22 1.80 -27.23
C SER A 212 -23.85 3.08 -27.77
N GLU A 213 -25.18 3.11 -27.81
CA GLU A 213 -25.96 4.34 -27.95
C GLU A 213 -25.71 5.31 -26.78
N LYS A 214 -25.99 6.59 -27.03
CA LYS A 214 -25.92 7.65 -26.01
C LYS A 214 -27.09 7.53 -25.03
N LEU A 215 -26.80 7.73 -23.74
CA LEU A 215 -27.78 7.71 -22.66
C LEU A 215 -27.95 9.12 -22.07
N CYS A 216 -29.19 9.56 -21.88
CA CYS A 216 -29.57 10.82 -21.22
C CYS A 216 -31.02 10.73 -20.71
N GLY A 217 -31.45 11.72 -19.91
CA GLY A 217 -32.74 11.75 -19.23
C GLY A 217 -32.64 11.41 -17.74
N ASP A 218 -33.80 11.17 -17.12
CA ASP A 218 -33.94 10.84 -15.71
C ASP A 218 -34.48 9.41 -15.53
N TYR A 219 -33.84 8.63 -14.65
CA TYR A 219 -34.27 7.28 -14.24
C TYR A 219 -34.11 7.08 -12.73
#